data_AF-A0A382V036-F1
#
_entry.id   AF-A0A382V036-F1
#
_cell.length_a   1.000
_cell.length_b   1.000
_cell.length_c   1.000
_cell.angle_alpha   90.00
_cell.angle_beta   90.00
_cell.angle_gamma   90.00
#
_symmetry.space_group_name_H-M   'P 1'
#
loop_
_entity.id
_entity.type
_entity.pdbx_description
1 polymer ?
#
loop_
_entity_poly.entity_id
_entity_poly.type
_entity_poly.pdbx_seq_one_letter_code
_entity_poly.pdbx_strand_id
1 'polypeptide(L)'
;MKSKINQSGGSFLVQSFYGSSIYSREKFNQEHLDIEQMIKDFSRKRIFPNKHKVDNYDKELSLKLIQEAGELGLLGIEVPEEYGGIDLDLTTSAINLEAITYGYSFSFLATFTVQTGIGLLPILWFGTKKQKEKYLYKLVSGEIIGAYGLTEPSAGSDALSAKTKAVLSKDGKHYILNGEKIFITNGGWADVFTVFAQVDGNKFSAFIVDRDTPGFEIGPEENKMGIKGSSTTPLIFSNAKIPVSNL
;
A
#
# COMPACT_ATOMS: atom_id res chain seq x y z
N MET A 1 -14.70 -28.44 -24.76
CA MET A 1 -14.74 -28.37 -23.29
C MET A 1 -13.39 -28.65 -22.61
N LYS A 2 -12.54 -29.58 -23.08
CA LYS A 2 -11.21 -29.85 -22.48
C LYS A 2 -10.18 -28.71 -22.57
N SER A 3 -10.34 -27.74 -23.49
CA SER A 3 -9.32 -26.71 -23.74
C SER A 3 -9.33 -25.50 -22.79
N LYS A 4 -10.38 -25.29 -21.97
CA LYS A 4 -10.48 -24.14 -21.07
C LYS A 4 -9.87 -24.35 -19.68
N ILE A 5 -9.61 -25.60 -19.28
CA ILE A 5 -9.10 -25.91 -17.92
C ILE A 5 -7.58 -25.73 -17.83
N ASN A 6 -6.85 -25.92 -18.94
CA ASN A 6 -5.38 -25.96 -18.94
C ASN A 6 -4.68 -24.63 -18.60
N GLN A 7 -5.43 -23.55 -18.36
CA GLN A 7 -4.91 -22.22 -18.03
C GLN A 7 -5.71 -21.51 -16.93
N SER A 8 -6.60 -22.21 -16.22
CA SER A 8 -7.33 -21.61 -15.09
C SER A 8 -6.54 -21.71 -13.79
N GLY A 9 -6.69 -20.72 -12.90
CA GLY A 9 -6.18 -20.82 -11.53
C GLY A 9 -6.67 -22.10 -10.84
N GLY A 10 -5.78 -22.80 -10.14
CA GLY A 10 -6.08 -24.06 -9.44
C GLY A 10 -6.12 -25.33 -10.30
N SER A 11 -5.93 -25.24 -11.62
CA SER A 11 -5.94 -26.41 -12.53
C SER A 11 -4.90 -27.49 -12.19
N PHE A 12 -3.76 -27.10 -11.60
CA PHE A 12 -2.69 -28.00 -11.16
C PHE A 12 -3.13 -29.03 -10.09
N LEU A 13 -4.29 -28.84 -9.44
CA LEU A 13 -4.84 -29.80 -8.48
C LEU A 13 -5.44 -31.05 -9.14
N VAL A 14 -5.88 -30.91 -10.39
CA VAL A 14 -6.62 -31.97 -11.10
C VAL A 14 -5.95 -32.36 -12.43
N GLN A 15 -4.87 -31.67 -12.80
CA GLN A 15 -4.10 -31.93 -14.02
C GLN A 15 -2.62 -31.97 -13.71
N SER A 16 -1.90 -32.87 -14.38
CA SER A 16 -0.44 -32.83 -14.38
C SER A 16 0.05 -31.54 -15.03
N PHE A 17 0.99 -30.86 -14.37
CA PHE A 17 1.68 -29.70 -14.94
C PHE A 17 2.87 -30.12 -15.82
N TYR A 18 3.11 -31.42 -16.02
CA TYR A 18 4.19 -31.90 -16.86
C TYR A 18 4.01 -31.41 -18.31
N GLY A 19 5.00 -30.69 -18.83
CA GLY A 19 4.93 -30.05 -20.15
C GLY A 19 4.24 -28.67 -20.16
N SER A 20 3.71 -28.20 -19.02
CA SER A 20 3.21 -26.83 -18.89
C SER A 20 4.37 -25.83 -18.81
N SER A 21 4.16 -24.62 -19.36
CA SER A 21 5.11 -23.52 -19.15
C SER A 21 5.01 -23.03 -17.71
N ILE A 22 6.03 -23.34 -16.91
CA ILE A 22 6.22 -22.77 -15.57
C ILE A 22 7.12 -21.56 -15.68
N TYR A 23 6.75 -20.44 -15.06
CA TYR A 23 7.63 -19.28 -14.96
C TYR A 23 8.57 -19.46 -13.76
N SER A 24 9.87 -19.21 -13.97
CA SER A 24 10.91 -19.37 -12.94
C SER A 24 12.00 -18.31 -13.11
N ARG A 25 12.88 -18.14 -12.12
CA ARG A 25 13.96 -17.14 -12.14
C ARG A 25 14.90 -17.31 -13.33
N GLU A 26 15.11 -18.53 -13.82
CA GLU A 26 15.92 -18.82 -15.01
C GLU A 26 15.34 -18.25 -16.30
N LYS A 27 14.08 -17.79 -16.29
CA LYS A 27 13.41 -17.14 -17.42
C LYS A 27 13.45 -15.60 -17.35
N PHE A 28 14.12 -15.03 -16.35
CA PHE A 28 14.33 -13.59 -16.28
C PHE A 28 15.13 -13.14 -17.52
N ASN A 29 14.65 -12.06 -18.14
CA ASN A 29 15.37 -11.44 -19.25
C ASN A 29 16.48 -10.51 -18.71
N GLN A 30 17.26 -9.89 -19.60
CA GLN A 30 18.33 -9.00 -19.18
C GLN A 30 17.83 -7.79 -18.39
N GLU A 31 16.69 -7.23 -18.75
CA GLU A 31 16.07 -6.09 -18.06
C GLU A 31 15.69 -6.44 -16.61
N HIS A 32 15.07 -7.62 -16.39
CA HIS A 32 14.78 -8.15 -15.06
C HIS A 32 16.04 -8.26 -14.20
N LEU A 33 17.14 -8.75 -14.77
CA LEU A 33 18.42 -8.91 -14.07
C LEU A 33 19.08 -7.57 -13.75
N ASP A 34 19.04 -6.63 -14.69
CA ASP A 34 19.61 -5.29 -14.52
C ASP A 34 18.85 -4.50 -13.45
N ILE A 35 17.51 -4.57 -13.45
CA ILE A 35 16.66 -3.97 -12.42
C ILE A 35 16.91 -4.63 -11.06
N GLU A 36 16.98 -5.97 -10.99
CA GLU A 36 17.30 -6.68 -9.75
C GLU A 36 18.63 -6.19 -9.15
N GLN A 37 19.66 -6.06 -9.99
CA GLN A 37 20.99 -5.62 -9.55
C GLN A 37 20.97 -4.14 -9.10
N MET A 38 20.28 -3.26 -9.82
CA MET A 38 20.12 -1.85 -9.43
C MET A 38 19.46 -1.72 -8.05
N ILE A 39 18.39 -2.48 -7.79
CA ILE A 39 17.66 -2.43 -6.52
C ILE A 39 18.49 -3.04 -5.39
N LYS A 40 19.21 -4.15 -5.63
CA LYS A 40 20.17 -4.71 -4.67
C LYS A 40 21.25 -3.70 -4.29
N ASP A 41 21.74 -2.94 -5.26
CA ASP A 41 22.73 -1.90 -5.06
C ASP A 41 22.20 -0.75 -4.21
N PHE A 42 21.02 -0.21 -4.54
CA PHE A 42 20.33 0.78 -3.72
C PHE A 42 20.15 0.27 -2.28
N SER A 43 19.66 -0.95 -2.12
CA SER A 43 19.38 -1.55 -0.82
C SER A 43 20.63 -1.71 0.03
N ARG A 44 21.73 -2.19 -0.55
CA ARG A 44 23.01 -2.37 0.16
C ARG A 44 23.74 -1.07 0.45
N LYS A 45 23.60 -0.05 -0.40
CA LYS A 45 24.32 1.23 -0.28
C LYS A 45 23.55 2.27 0.53
N ARG A 46 22.21 2.21 0.53
CA ARG A 46 21.34 3.22 1.16
C ARG A 46 20.59 2.69 2.37
N ILE A 47 19.93 1.54 2.26
CA ILE A 47 19.12 0.98 3.35
C ILE A 47 20.01 0.28 4.39
N PHE A 48 20.85 -0.66 3.98
CA PHE A 48 21.65 -1.50 4.89
C PHE A 48 22.52 -0.69 5.87
N PRO A 49 23.29 0.34 5.46
CA PRO A 49 24.11 1.11 6.39
C PRO A 49 23.27 1.91 7.40
N ASN A 50 22.01 2.18 7.08
CA ASN A 50 21.08 2.96 7.89
C ASN A 50 20.07 2.10 8.66
N LYS A 51 20.09 0.78 8.48
CA LYS A 51 19.04 -0.13 8.98
C LYS A 51 18.77 0.04 10.47
N HIS A 52 19.81 0.25 11.29
CA HIS A 52 19.64 0.40 12.73
C HIS A 52 18.92 1.68 13.14
N LYS A 53 19.11 2.78 12.39
CA LYS A 53 18.36 4.02 12.63
C LYS A 53 16.91 3.85 12.21
N VAL A 54 16.71 3.31 11.01
CA VAL A 54 15.38 3.00 10.49
C VAL A 54 14.62 2.07 11.42
N ASP A 55 15.21 0.94 11.82
CA ASP A 55 14.61 -0.05 12.74
C ASP A 55 14.34 0.50 14.15
N ASN A 56 14.96 1.62 14.52
CA ASN A 56 14.71 2.36 15.76
C ASN A 56 13.89 3.64 15.54
N TYR A 57 13.05 3.66 14.50
CA TYR A 57 12.02 4.68 14.26
C TYR A 57 12.57 6.08 13.90
N ASP A 58 13.66 6.14 13.13
CA ASP A 58 14.11 7.39 12.50
C ASP A 58 13.16 7.76 11.33
N LYS A 59 12.14 8.56 11.63
CA LYS A 59 11.10 8.98 10.67
C LYS A 59 11.68 9.72 9.46
N GLU A 60 12.52 10.73 9.69
CA GLU A 60 13.06 11.57 8.61
C GLU A 60 13.88 10.73 7.63
N LEU A 61 14.73 9.85 8.15
CA LEU A 61 15.52 8.95 7.32
C LEU A 61 14.66 7.94 6.57
N SER A 62 13.62 7.39 7.21
CA SER A 62 12.72 6.42 6.58
C SER A 62 11.98 7.04 5.40
N LEU A 63 11.43 8.25 5.57
CA LEU A 63 10.74 8.98 4.50
C LEU A 63 11.69 9.40 3.39
N LYS A 64 12.91 9.82 3.72
CA LYS A 64 13.94 10.13 2.74
C LYS A 64 14.30 8.90 1.89
N LEU A 65 14.43 7.72 2.49
CA LEU A 65 14.71 6.49 1.74
C LEU A 65 13.54 6.08 0.83
N ILE A 66 12.29 6.38 1.21
CA ILE A 66 11.13 6.21 0.32
C ILE A 66 11.21 7.18 -0.86
N GLN A 67 11.52 8.45 -0.64
CA GLN A 67 11.72 9.43 -1.72
C GLN A 67 12.84 9.03 -2.67
N GLU A 68 14.00 8.63 -2.14
CA GLU A 68 15.12 8.10 -2.96
C GLU A 68 14.68 6.88 -3.79
N ALA A 69 13.80 6.02 -3.26
CA ALA A 69 13.24 4.89 -4.02
C ALA A 69 12.24 5.35 -5.10
N GLY A 70 11.47 6.42 -4.85
CA GLY A 70 10.59 7.06 -5.83
C GLY A 70 11.36 7.69 -7.00
N GLU A 71 12.48 8.36 -6.72
CA GLU A 71 13.40 8.91 -7.75
C GLU A 71 13.96 7.81 -8.68
N LEU A 72 14.09 6.58 -8.18
CA LEU A 72 14.52 5.41 -8.94
C LEU A 72 13.36 4.67 -9.64
N GLY A 73 12.12 5.17 -9.53
CA GLY A 73 10.92 4.55 -10.11
C GLY A 73 10.39 3.33 -9.34
N LEU A 74 10.96 3.01 -8.18
CA LEU A 74 10.68 1.75 -7.46
C LEU A 74 9.32 1.73 -6.77
N LEU A 75 8.67 2.89 -6.62
CA LEU A 75 7.34 3.00 -6.00
C LEU A 75 6.19 2.86 -7.00
N GLY A 76 6.48 2.95 -8.30
CA GLY A 76 5.49 3.03 -9.37
C GLY A 76 5.69 2.00 -10.47
N ILE A 77 6.23 0.81 -10.16
CA ILE A 77 6.58 -0.21 -11.16
C ILE A 77 5.39 -0.58 -12.05
N GLU A 78 4.23 -0.89 -11.45
CA GLU A 78 3.01 -1.30 -12.19
C GLU A 78 2.11 -0.11 -12.51
N VAL A 79 2.53 1.10 -12.16
CA VAL A 79 1.70 2.29 -12.34
C VAL A 79 1.87 2.79 -13.77
N PRO A 80 0.77 3.08 -14.49
CA PRO A 80 0.85 3.64 -15.84
C PRO A 80 1.66 4.93 -15.87
N GLU A 81 2.38 5.15 -16.98
CA GLU A 81 3.19 6.36 -17.19
C GLU A 81 2.39 7.66 -17.07
N GLU A 82 1.10 7.66 -17.45
CA GLU A 82 0.21 8.83 -17.31
C GLU A 82 0.04 9.30 -15.85
N TYR A 83 0.35 8.43 -14.89
CA TYR A 83 0.32 8.72 -13.45
C TYR A 83 1.72 8.77 -12.82
N GLY A 84 2.78 8.83 -13.64
CA GLY A 84 4.17 8.96 -13.18
C GLY A 84 4.86 7.65 -12.81
N GLY A 85 4.24 6.50 -13.10
CA GLY A 85 4.90 5.20 -12.97
C GLY A 85 5.72 4.83 -14.20
N ILE A 86 6.12 3.56 -14.28
CA ILE A 86 6.97 3.01 -15.35
C ILE A 86 6.34 1.84 -16.11
N ASP A 87 5.09 1.48 -15.80
CA ASP A 87 4.26 0.49 -16.52
C ASP A 87 4.96 -0.84 -16.87
N LEU A 88 5.75 -1.36 -15.91
CA LEU A 88 6.45 -2.65 -16.03
C LEU A 88 5.63 -3.81 -15.47
N ASP A 89 6.04 -5.02 -15.85
CA ASP A 89 5.32 -6.25 -15.53
C ASP A 89 5.35 -6.63 -14.03
N LEU A 90 4.43 -7.53 -13.63
CA LEU A 90 4.33 -8.04 -12.26
C LEU A 90 5.57 -8.84 -11.81
N THR A 91 6.37 -9.37 -12.75
CA THR A 91 7.63 -10.05 -12.40
C THR A 91 8.62 -9.02 -11.89
N THR A 92 8.73 -7.87 -12.55
CA THR A 92 9.57 -6.76 -12.11
C THR A 92 9.16 -6.25 -10.73
N SER A 93 7.85 -6.17 -10.44
CA SER A 93 7.39 -5.87 -9.08
C SER A 93 7.80 -6.90 -8.04
N ALA A 94 7.67 -8.19 -8.37
CA ALA A 94 8.12 -9.26 -7.47
C ALA A 94 9.64 -9.18 -7.22
N ILE A 95 10.41 -8.91 -8.27
CA ILE A 95 11.86 -8.67 -8.20
C ILE A 95 12.17 -7.48 -7.29
N ASN A 96 11.43 -6.38 -7.42
CA ASN A 96 11.63 -5.18 -6.59
C ASN A 96 11.41 -5.47 -5.11
N LEU A 97 10.31 -6.13 -4.77
CA LEU A 97 10.02 -6.51 -3.38
C LEU A 97 11.08 -7.45 -2.81
N GLU A 98 11.56 -8.43 -3.58
CA GLU A 98 12.63 -9.34 -3.16
C GLU A 98 13.98 -8.61 -3.03
N ALA A 99 14.35 -7.78 -4.01
CA ALA A 99 15.64 -7.11 -4.03
C ALA A 99 15.77 -6.05 -2.91
N ILE A 100 14.68 -5.38 -2.51
CA ILE A 100 14.67 -4.45 -1.37
C ILE A 100 15.08 -5.14 -0.06
N THR A 101 14.84 -6.45 0.09
CA THR A 101 15.21 -7.16 1.32
C THR A 101 16.72 -7.23 1.56
N TYR A 102 17.55 -6.98 0.55
CA TYR A 102 19.01 -6.87 0.71
C TYR A 102 19.45 -5.65 1.53
N GLY A 103 18.51 -4.77 1.91
CA GLY A 103 18.72 -3.73 2.90
C GLY A 103 18.67 -4.23 4.35
N TYR A 104 18.15 -5.44 4.61
CA TYR A 104 18.02 -6.06 5.93
C TYR A 104 17.31 -5.20 7.00
N SER A 105 16.47 -4.24 6.60
CA SER A 105 15.53 -3.54 7.47
C SER A 105 14.11 -3.95 7.12
N PHE A 106 13.53 -4.84 7.92
CA PHE A 106 12.12 -5.24 7.76
C PHE A 106 11.16 -4.11 8.16
N SER A 107 11.63 -3.15 8.95
CA SER A 107 10.88 -1.93 9.26
C SER A 107 10.70 -1.07 8.00
N PHE A 108 11.77 -0.86 7.23
CA PHE A 108 11.69 -0.17 5.94
C PHE A 108 10.82 -0.96 4.95
N LEU A 109 11.00 -2.28 4.88
CA LEU A 109 10.22 -3.14 3.97
C LEU A 109 8.72 -3.01 4.23
N ALA A 110 8.29 -2.95 5.49
CA ALA A 110 6.87 -2.73 5.84
C ALA A 110 6.35 -1.39 5.32
N THR A 111 7.12 -0.30 5.48
CA THR A 111 6.78 1.02 4.93
C THR A 111 6.67 0.98 3.41
N PHE A 112 7.67 0.38 2.76
CA PHE A 112 7.79 0.29 1.31
C PHE A 112 6.66 -0.53 0.68
N THR A 113 6.37 -1.72 1.23
CA THR A 113 5.31 -2.62 0.72
C THR A 113 3.91 -2.02 0.86
N VAL A 114 3.67 -1.21 1.90
CA VAL A 114 2.40 -0.47 1.99
C VAL A 114 2.36 0.66 0.97
N GLN A 115 3.45 1.39 0.77
CA GLN A 115 3.51 2.47 -0.22
C GLN A 115 3.23 1.96 -1.65
N THR A 116 3.82 0.82 -2.03
CA THR A 116 3.69 0.25 -3.39
C THR A 116 2.48 -0.66 -3.56
N GLY A 117 1.97 -1.21 -2.45
CA GLY A 117 0.82 -2.10 -2.40
C GLY A 117 -0.43 -1.40 -1.92
N ILE A 118 -0.93 -1.80 -0.75
CA ILE A 118 -2.26 -1.42 -0.26
C ILE A 118 -2.48 0.09 -0.03
N GLY A 119 -1.43 0.88 0.11
CA GLY A 119 -1.51 2.34 0.21
C GLY A 119 -1.73 3.06 -1.12
N LEU A 120 -1.43 2.40 -2.25
CA LEU A 120 -1.52 2.97 -3.60
C LEU A 120 -2.56 2.23 -4.47
N LEU A 121 -2.55 0.90 -4.45
CA LEU A 121 -3.32 0.04 -5.36
C LEU A 121 -4.84 0.30 -5.34
N PRO A 122 -5.50 0.58 -4.20
CA PRO A 122 -6.93 0.90 -4.23
C PRO A 122 -7.26 2.12 -5.09
N ILE A 123 -6.43 3.17 -5.05
CA ILE A 123 -6.60 4.37 -5.88
C ILE A 123 -6.28 4.04 -7.34
N LEU A 124 -5.23 3.26 -7.60
CA LEU A 124 -4.86 2.85 -8.95
C LEU A 124 -5.96 2.02 -9.63
N TRP A 125 -6.54 1.05 -8.93
CA TRP A 125 -7.50 0.10 -9.50
C TRP A 125 -8.92 0.66 -9.54
N PHE A 126 -9.35 1.36 -8.50
CA PHE A 126 -10.75 1.76 -8.32
C PHE A 126 -10.99 3.26 -8.29
N GLY A 127 -9.93 4.07 -8.20
CA GLY A 127 -10.05 5.51 -8.17
C GLY A 127 -10.69 6.07 -9.44
N THR A 128 -11.49 7.11 -9.31
CA THR A 128 -11.94 7.91 -10.46
C THR A 128 -10.75 8.62 -11.11
N LYS A 129 -10.89 9.05 -12.36
CA LYS A 129 -9.84 9.82 -13.06
C LYS A 129 -9.30 11.00 -12.22
N LYS A 130 -10.20 11.76 -11.59
CA LYS A 130 -9.82 12.91 -10.74
C LYS A 130 -9.06 12.48 -9.48
N GLN A 131 -9.42 11.36 -8.86
CA GLN A 131 -8.70 10.82 -7.70
C GLN A 131 -7.30 10.36 -8.13
N LYS A 132 -7.20 9.62 -9.24
CA LYS A 132 -5.91 9.16 -9.78
C LYS A 132 -4.96 10.33 -10.08
N GLU A 133 -5.44 11.33 -10.80
CA GLU A 133 -4.70 12.56 -11.13
C GLU A 133 -4.25 13.34 -9.87
N LYS A 134 -5.08 13.36 -8.81
CA LYS A 134 -4.75 14.05 -7.55
C LYS A 134 -3.64 13.35 -6.77
N TYR A 135 -3.63 12.01 -6.73
CA TYR A 135 -2.84 11.25 -5.75
C TYR A 135 -1.68 10.45 -6.34
N LEU A 136 -1.85 9.80 -7.50
CA LEU A 136 -0.92 8.75 -7.93
C LEU A 136 0.48 9.28 -8.22
N TYR A 137 0.62 10.42 -8.91
CA TYR A 137 1.93 11.01 -9.19
C TYR A 137 2.74 11.27 -7.90
N LYS A 138 2.06 11.73 -6.85
CA LYS A 138 2.67 12.03 -5.56
C LYS A 138 3.01 10.78 -4.76
N LEU A 139 2.20 9.73 -4.89
CA LEU A 139 2.44 8.44 -4.25
C LEU A 139 3.64 7.73 -4.89
N VAL A 140 3.75 7.72 -6.22
CA VAL A 140 4.87 7.07 -6.92
C VAL A 140 6.18 7.87 -6.84
N SER A 141 6.13 9.19 -6.64
CA SER A 141 7.32 9.98 -6.38
C SER A 141 7.80 9.89 -4.92
N GLY A 142 6.95 9.42 -4.01
CA GLY A 142 7.21 9.48 -2.57
C GLY A 142 7.05 10.88 -1.97
N GLU A 143 6.47 11.84 -2.70
CA GLU A 143 6.07 13.15 -2.16
C GLU A 143 5.07 12.98 -1.02
N ILE A 144 4.12 12.05 -1.18
CA ILE A 144 3.15 11.69 -0.15
C ILE A 144 3.18 10.21 0.16
N ILE A 145 2.84 9.86 1.40
CA ILE A 145 2.80 8.47 1.87
C ILE A 145 1.36 7.98 1.98
N GLY A 146 1.11 6.78 1.45
CA GLY A 146 -0.16 6.08 1.52
C GLY A 146 -0.24 5.11 2.70
N ALA A 147 -1.46 4.95 3.23
CA ALA A 147 -1.80 3.94 4.23
C ALA A 147 -3.19 3.31 3.97
N TYR A 148 -3.46 2.18 4.62
CA TYR A 148 -4.65 1.36 4.37
C TYR A 148 -5.38 1.02 5.68
N GLY A 149 -6.53 1.65 5.89
CA GLY A 149 -7.35 1.57 7.10
C GLY A 149 -8.53 0.59 6.97
N LEU A 150 -8.25 -0.71 7.02
CA LEU A 150 -9.28 -1.76 6.98
C LEU A 150 -9.63 -2.30 8.37
N THR A 151 -8.63 -2.87 9.05
CA THR A 151 -8.76 -3.61 10.31
C THR A 151 -9.28 -2.73 11.45
N GLU A 152 -10.15 -3.30 12.27
CA GLU A 152 -10.67 -2.69 13.49
C GLU A 152 -10.38 -3.59 14.71
N PRO A 153 -10.41 -3.06 15.95
CA PRO A 153 -10.24 -3.89 17.14
C PRO A 153 -11.23 -5.05 17.23
N SER A 154 -12.43 -4.88 16.65
CA SER A 154 -13.48 -5.90 16.61
C SER A 154 -13.49 -6.74 15.33
N ALA A 155 -12.67 -6.41 14.32
CA ALA A 155 -12.72 -7.02 12.98
C ALA A 155 -11.32 -7.15 12.35
N GLY A 156 -10.78 -8.37 12.40
CA GLY A 156 -9.54 -8.77 11.71
C GLY A 156 -9.84 -9.65 10.50
N SER A 157 -9.86 -10.97 10.70
CA SER A 157 -10.14 -11.93 9.63
C SER A 157 -11.54 -11.75 9.01
N ASP A 158 -12.54 -11.39 9.82
CA ASP A 158 -13.86 -10.98 9.34
C ASP A 158 -13.91 -9.48 9.03
N ALA A 159 -13.13 -9.05 8.03
CA ALA A 159 -12.92 -7.63 7.73
C ALA A 159 -14.20 -6.89 7.32
N LEU A 160 -15.18 -7.59 6.73
CA LEU A 160 -16.45 -7.00 6.30
C LEU A 160 -17.39 -6.67 7.48
N SER A 161 -17.11 -7.22 8.66
CA SER A 161 -17.89 -6.94 9.88
C SER A 161 -17.59 -5.59 10.55
N ALA A 162 -16.69 -4.80 9.95
CA ALA A 162 -16.28 -3.47 10.39
C ALA A 162 -17.47 -2.59 10.84
N LYS A 163 -17.26 -1.86 11.93
CA LYS A 163 -18.23 -1.03 12.64
C LYS A 163 -18.07 0.46 12.40
N THR A 164 -16.95 0.91 11.81
CA THR A 164 -16.80 2.30 11.37
C THR A 164 -17.95 2.69 10.45
N LYS A 165 -18.67 3.75 10.80
CA LYS A 165 -19.87 4.20 10.09
C LYS A 165 -19.54 5.39 9.21
N ALA A 166 -20.21 5.48 8.06
CA ALA A 166 -20.23 6.65 7.21
C ALA A 166 -21.69 7.06 6.94
N VAL A 167 -22.04 8.31 7.22
CA VAL A 167 -23.39 8.84 6.99
C VAL A 167 -23.31 10.09 6.12
N LEU A 168 -24.11 10.15 5.06
CA LEU A 168 -24.16 11.32 4.19
C LEU A 168 -24.68 12.54 4.97
N SER A 169 -23.99 13.68 4.85
CA SER A 169 -24.36 14.94 5.48
C SER A 169 -25.68 15.46 4.89
N LYS A 170 -26.41 16.27 5.66
CA LYS A 170 -27.70 16.85 5.22
C LYS A 170 -27.61 17.67 3.94
N ASP A 171 -26.45 18.30 3.68
CA ASP A 171 -26.19 19.07 2.47
C ASP A 171 -25.69 18.23 1.29
N GLY A 172 -25.49 16.92 1.47
CA GLY A 172 -25.05 15.97 0.45
C GLY A 172 -23.60 16.15 0.00
N LYS A 173 -22.78 16.93 0.72
CA LYS A 173 -21.41 17.25 0.30
C LYS A 173 -20.34 16.37 0.92
N HIS A 174 -20.62 15.75 2.07
CA HIS A 174 -19.66 14.94 2.81
C HIS A 174 -20.28 13.66 3.35
N TYR A 175 -19.46 12.63 3.53
CA TYR A 175 -19.72 11.55 4.46
C TYR A 175 -19.10 11.89 5.81
N ILE A 176 -19.87 11.70 6.88
CA ILE A 176 -19.44 11.86 8.26
C ILE A 176 -19.01 10.49 8.77
N LEU A 177 -17.71 10.31 8.99
CA LEU A 177 -17.14 9.06 9.48
C LEU A 177 -16.99 9.08 11.01
N ASN A 178 -17.36 7.96 11.64
CA ASN A 178 -17.17 7.72 13.07
C ASN A 178 -16.74 6.26 13.31
N GLY A 179 -15.66 6.06 14.05
CA GLY A 179 -15.11 4.73 14.35
C GLY A 179 -13.60 4.77 14.57
N GLU A 180 -13.00 3.59 14.55
CA GLU A 180 -11.57 3.43 14.76
C GLU A 180 -11.00 2.33 13.87
N LYS A 181 -9.76 2.51 13.43
CA LYS A 181 -8.94 1.48 12.78
C LYS A 181 -7.74 1.17 13.66
N ILE A 182 -7.22 -0.04 13.56
CA ILE A 182 -6.09 -0.51 14.37
C ILE A 182 -5.02 -1.15 13.50
N PHE A 183 -3.77 -1.05 13.94
CA PHE A 183 -2.60 -1.60 13.26
C PHE A 183 -2.36 -1.03 11.87
N ILE A 184 -2.54 0.28 11.70
CA ILE A 184 -2.37 0.91 10.40
C ILE A 184 -0.91 1.24 10.16
N THR A 185 -0.27 0.41 9.35
CA THR A 185 1.09 0.65 8.86
C THR A 185 1.16 1.98 8.10
N ASN A 186 2.26 2.70 8.27
CA ASN A 186 2.48 4.09 7.83
C ASN A 186 1.63 5.14 8.54
N GLY A 187 0.73 4.78 9.46
CA GLY A 187 -0.28 5.71 9.97
C GLY A 187 0.28 7.00 10.60
N GLY A 188 1.38 6.90 11.35
CA GLY A 188 2.08 8.02 11.99
C GLY A 188 2.67 9.05 11.02
N TRP A 189 2.81 8.73 9.73
CA TRP A 189 3.37 9.65 8.72
C TRP A 189 2.66 9.65 7.36
N ALA A 190 1.62 8.86 7.16
CA ALA A 190 0.84 8.86 5.92
C ALA A 190 0.06 10.18 5.74
N ASP A 191 0.05 10.67 4.51
CA ASP A 191 -0.67 11.88 4.12
C ASP A 191 -2.06 11.54 3.58
N VAL A 192 -2.24 10.31 3.08
CA VAL A 192 -3.49 9.82 2.51
C VAL A 192 -3.76 8.38 2.93
N PHE A 193 -5.02 8.09 3.19
CA PHE A 193 -5.47 6.81 3.72
C PHE A 193 -6.62 6.27 2.86
N THR A 194 -6.56 4.99 2.47
CA THR A 194 -7.75 4.28 2.00
C THR A 194 -8.44 3.65 3.20
N VAL A 195 -9.61 4.17 3.61
CA VAL A 195 -10.33 3.77 4.83
C VAL A 195 -11.64 3.10 4.49
N PHE A 196 -11.94 1.96 5.12
CA PHE A 196 -13.19 1.24 4.90
C PHE A 196 -14.24 1.60 5.96
N ALA A 197 -15.49 1.80 5.55
CA ALA A 197 -16.59 2.07 6.46
C ALA A 197 -17.93 1.54 5.93
N GLN A 198 -18.89 1.36 6.82
CA GLN A 198 -20.27 0.99 6.49
C GLN A 198 -21.09 2.26 6.19
N VAL A 199 -21.37 2.50 4.92
CA VAL A 199 -22.34 3.52 4.49
C VAL A 199 -23.75 3.02 4.80
N ASP A 200 -24.55 3.85 5.47
CA ASP A 200 -25.92 3.54 5.89
C ASP A 200 -26.04 2.23 6.71
N GLY A 201 -24.93 1.76 7.30
CA GLY A 201 -24.87 0.57 8.15
C GLY A 201 -24.79 -0.78 7.45
N ASN A 202 -24.82 -0.84 6.11
CA ASN A 202 -24.76 -2.12 5.39
C ASN A 202 -24.02 -2.10 4.03
N LYS A 203 -23.51 -0.95 3.60
CA LYS A 203 -22.73 -0.82 2.37
C LYS A 203 -21.27 -0.66 2.74
N PHE A 204 -20.51 -1.74 2.65
CA PHE A 204 -19.08 -1.71 2.90
C PHE A 204 -18.36 -0.99 1.76
N SER A 205 -17.84 0.20 2.05
CA SER A 205 -17.29 1.14 1.07
C SER A 205 -15.90 1.61 1.48
N ALA A 206 -15.06 1.97 0.51
CA ALA A 206 -13.75 2.57 0.73
C ALA A 206 -13.83 4.10 0.56
N PHE A 207 -12.97 4.83 1.26
CA PHE A 207 -12.86 6.27 1.21
C PHE A 207 -11.40 6.69 1.15
N ILE A 208 -11.08 7.69 0.35
CA ILE A 208 -9.80 8.38 0.41
C ILE A 208 -9.89 9.47 1.49
N VAL A 209 -9.10 9.34 2.55
CA VAL A 209 -9.05 10.30 3.66
C VAL A 209 -7.70 11.01 3.65
N ASP A 210 -7.72 12.33 3.50
CA ASP A 210 -6.52 13.17 3.62
C ASP A 210 -6.18 13.34 5.12
N ARG A 211 -4.90 13.35 5.48
CA ARG A 211 -4.41 13.42 6.87
C ARG A 211 -5.01 14.57 7.68
N ASP A 212 -5.18 15.73 7.05
CA ASP A 212 -5.67 16.95 7.71
C ASP A 212 -7.20 17.07 7.72
N THR A 213 -7.92 15.98 7.41
CA THR A 213 -9.38 15.95 7.49
C THR A 213 -9.86 16.33 8.89
N PRO A 214 -10.71 17.36 9.06
CA PRO A 214 -11.25 17.72 10.36
C PRO A 214 -12.04 16.55 10.98
N GLY A 215 -11.71 16.20 12.22
CA GLY A 215 -12.31 15.07 12.95
C GLY A 215 -11.62 13.72 12.70
N PHE A 216 -10.54 13.69 11.92
CA PHE A 216 -9.66 12.53 11.79
C PHE A 216 -8.39 12.74 12.61
N GLU A 217 -8.08 11.79 13.48
CA GLU A 217 -6.90 11.81 14.35
C GLU A 217 -6.10 10.50 14.21
N ILE A 218 -4.80 10.62 14.39
CA ILE A 218 -3.87 9.49 14.40
C ILE A 218 -3.43 9.28 15.85
N GLY A 219 -3.63 8.06 16.36
CA GLY A 219 -3.25 7.74 17.73
C GLY A 219 -1.74 7.47 17.89
N PRO A 220 -1.32 7.07 19.10
CA PRO A 220 0.09 6.81 19.39
C PRO A 220 0.62 5.59 18.62
N GLU A 221 1.95 5.53 18.50
CA GLU A 221 2.64 4.36 17.94
C GLU A 221 2.47 3.11 18.80
N GLU A 222 2.25 1.98 18.14
CA GLU A 222 2.14 0.67 18.76
C GLU A 222 3.50 0.15 19.25
N ASN A 223 3.51 -0.40 20.47
CA ASN A 223 4.66 -1.08 21.05
C ASN A 223 4.75 -2.53 20.55
N LYS A 224 5.51 -2.72 19.46
CA LYS A 224 5.58 -3.99 18.72
C LYS A 224 6.78 -4.86 19.13
N MET A 225 6.64 -6.17 18.96
CA MET A 225 7.74 -7.15 19.18
C MET A 225 8.91 -6.93 18.20
N GLY A 226 8.60 -6.74 16.91
CA GLY A 226 9.56 -6.51 15.82
C GLY A 226 9.10 -5.36 14.92
N ILE A 227 9.78 -5.17 13.77
CA ILE A 227 9.48 -4.09 12.78
C ILE A 227 9.25 -2.72 13.44
N LYS A 228 10.03 -2.42 14.49
CA LYS A 228 9.80 -1.29 15.39
C LYS A 228 9.95 0.06 14.71
N GLY A 229 10.74 0.10 13.64
CA GLY A 229 10.91 1.27 12.81
C GLY A 229 9.74 1.55 11.88
N SER A 230 8.82 0.60 11.68
CA SER A 230 7.64 0.81 10.87
C SER A 230 6.58 1.49 11.72
N SER A 231 6.08 2.63 11.25
CA SER A 231 4.93 3.29 11.88
C SER A 231 3.72 2.39 11.84
N THR A 232 3.06 2.25 12.98
CA THR A 232 1.84 1.47 13.14
C THR A 232 1.00 2.14 14.21
N THR A 233 -0.11 2.73 13.82
CA THR A 233 -0.96 3.52 14.72
C THR A 233 -2.42 3.11 14.58
N PRO A 234 -3.26 3.38 15.58
CA PRO A 234 -4.69 3.42 15.36
C PRO A 234 -5.08 4.72 14.63
N LEU A 235 -6.23 4.68 13.96
CA LEU A 235 -6.88 5.83 13.32
C LEU A 235 -8.20 6.08 14.02
N ILE A 236 -8.50 7.32 14.37
CA ILE A 236 -9.69 7.69 15.14
C ILE A 236 -10.51 8.68 14.34
N PHE A 237 -11.79 8.38 14.15
CA PHE A 237 -12.73 9.22 13.41
C PHE A 237 -13.82 9.71 14.37
N SER A 238 -13.84 11.03 14.58
CA SER A 238 -14.80 11.74 15.43
C SER A 238 -15.51 12.81 14.60
N ASN A 239 -16.61 12.42 13.97
CA ASN A 239 -17.33 13.23 12.99
C ASN A 239 -16.45 13.74 11.84
N ALA A 240 -15.55 12.87 11.35
CA ALA A 240 -14.63 13.20 10.27
C ALA A 240 -15.38 13.50 8.97
N LYS A 241 -15.12 14.66 8.34
CA LYS A 241 -15.86 15.12 7.15
C LYS A 241 -15.14 14.77 5.84
N ILE A 242 -15.53 13.66 5.22
CA ILE A 242 -14.93 13.19 3.96
C ILE A 242 -15.76 13.70 2.77
N PRO A 243 -15.18 14.39 1.77
CA PRO A 243 -15.93 14.80 0.59
C PRO A 243 -16.59 13.61 -0.13
N VAL A 244 -17.79 13.79 -0.69
CA VAL A 244 -18.44 12.72 -1.49
C VAL A 244 -17.63 12.30 -2.72
N SER A 245 -16.75 13.17 -3.21
CA SER A 245 -15.81 12.88 -4.30
C SER A 245 -14.65 11.97 -3.90
N ASN A 246 -14.53 11.63 -2.61
CA ASN A 246 -13.50 10.77 -2.06
C ASN A 246 -14.02 9.36 -1.72
N LEU A 247 -15.29 9.08 -2.02
CA LEU A 247 -15.83 7.71 -2.08
C LEU A 247 -15.27 6.97 -3.32
#